data_AF-A0A7W1LHI2-F1
#
_entry.id   AF-A0A7W1LHI2-F1
#
_cell.length_a   1.000
_cell.length_b   1.000
_cell.length_c   1.000
_cell.angle_alpha   90.00
_cell.angle_beta   90.00
_cell.angle_gamma   90.00
#
_symmetry.space_group_name_H-M   'P 1'
#
loop_
_entity.id
_entity.type
_entity.pdbx_description
1 polymer ?
#
loop_
_entity_poly.entity_id
_entity_poly.type
_entity_poly.pdbx_seq_one_letter_code
_entity_poly.pdbx_strand_id
1 'polypeptide(L)'
;GEPPPPVAAQAEGVLVRAGEASGDLRQVLALEPEDRWEGLVREEVVRLSDAPEAERQAAAGTWIDDSSAELAQTWLGVLLELPPEMMELHIRSVLATLEGCDREVAGRFRDDVSRASARFHVPQLLRLEETFRRLAEELDEPWS
;
A
#
# COMPACT_ATOMS: atom_id res chain seq x y z
N GLY A 1 -29.08 -3.86 -23.01
CA GLY A 1 -29.84 -5.10 -22.77
C GLY A 1 -29.72 -5.40 -21.31
N GLU A 2 -30.84 -5.50 -20.60
CA GLU A 2 -30.85 -5.89 -19.19
C GLU A 2 -30.19 -7.27 -19.03
N PRO A 3 -29.27 -7.44 -18.06
CA PRO A 3 -28.71 -8.74 -17.77
C PRO A 3 -29.82 -9.67 -17.26
N PRO A 4 -29.79 -10.97 -17.61
CA PRO A 4 -30.80 -11.91 -17.16
C PRO A 4 -30.80 -12.00 -15.62
N PRO A 5 -31.98 -12.17 -14.97
CA PRO A 5 -32.19 -12.08 -13.53
C PRO A 5 -31.20 -12.84 -12.62
N PRO A 6 -30.69 -14.05 -12.97
CA PRO A 6 -29.71 -14.72 -12.13
C PRO A 6 -28.36 -14.00 -12.04
N VAL A 7 -27.95 -13.25 -13.06
CA VAL A 7 -26.68 -12.51 -13.06
C VAL A 7 -26.77 -11.27 -12.18
N ALA A 8 -27.91 -10.57 -12.19
CA ALA A 8 -28.16 -9.43 -11.31
C ALA A 8 -28.17 -9.84 -9.83
N ALA A 9 -28.86 -10.94 -9.50
CA ALA A 9 -28.90 -11.47 -8.14
C ALA A 9 -27.54 -12.01 -7.66
N GLN A 10 -26.72 -12.56 -8.56
CA GLN A 10 -25.35 -12.96 -8.25
C GLN A 10 -24.44 -11.75 -8.03
N ALA A 11 -24.54 -10.71 -8.86
CA ALA A 11 -23.79 -9.47 -8.68
C ALA A 11 -24.17 -8.77 -7.37
N GLU A 12 -25.46 -8.67 -7.07
CA GLU A 12 -25.96 -8.12 -5.81
C GLU A 12 -25.53 -8.97 -4.60
N GLY A 13 -25.58 -10.30 -4.74
CA GLY A 13 -25.09 -11.22 -3.71
C GLY A 13 -23.58 -11.16 -3.48
N VAL A 14 -22.79 -10.74 -4.47
CA VAL A 14 -21.35 -10.47 -4.35
C VAL A 14 -21.12 -9.10 -3.69
N LEU A 15 -21.86 -8.06 -4.11
CA LEU A 15 -21.76 -6.72 -3.55
C LEU A 15 -22.18 -6.65 -2.07
N VAL A 16 -23.24 -7.37 -1.68
CA VAL A 16 -23.68 -7.47 -0.28
C VAL A 16 -22.66 -8.22 0.58
N ARG A 17 -21.96 -9.21 0.01
CA ARG A 17 -20.90 -9.95 0.72
C ARG A 17 -19.60 -9.16 0.85
N ALA A 18 -19.37 -8.21 -0.05
CA ALA A 18 -18.22 -7.30 0.02
C ALA A 18 -18.36 -6.25 1.13
N GLY A 19 -19.59 -5.96 1.60
CA GLY A 19 -19.84 -4.97 2.64
C GLY A 19 -19.55 -3.53 2.20
N GLU A 20 -19.96 -2.55 3.01
CA GLU A 20 -19.59 -1.13 2.83
C GLU A 20 -18.12 -0.84 3.20
N ALA A 21 -17.36 -1.88 3.56
CA ALA A 21 -15.94 -1.79 3.77
C ALA A 21 -15.26 -1.68 2.41
N SER A 22 -14.91 -0.46 2.03
CA SER A 22 -13.82 -0.22 1.08
C SER A 22 -12.69 -1.23 1.32
N GLY A 23 -12.42 -2.05 0.29
CA GLY A 23 -11.16 -2.75 0.02
C GLY A 23 -10.21 -2.91 1.21
N ASP A 24 -10.51 -3.86 2.10
CA ASP A 24 -9.50 -4.28 3.07
C ASP A 24 -8.55 -5.26 2.37
N LEU A 25 -7.60 -4.71 1.59
CA LEU A 25 -6.56 -5.48 0.89
C LEU A 25 -5.91 -6.48 1.86
N ARG A 26 -5.79 -6.15 3.15
CA ARG A 26 -5.23 -7.05 4.15
C ARG A 26 -6.02 -8.35 4.30
N GLN A 27 -7.35 -8.27 4.38
CA GLN A 27 -8.21 -9.44 4.48
C GLN A 27 -8.09 -10.31 3.23
N VAL A 28 -7.94 -9.70 2.05
CA VAL A 28 -7.72 -10.42 0.80
C VAL A 28 -6.36 -11.12 0.82
N LEU A 29 -5.29 -10.40 1.16
CA LEU A 29 -3.93 -10.96 1.23
C LEU A 29 -3.79 -12.07 2.28
N ALA A 30 -4.57 -12.03 3.37
CA ALA A 30 -4.59 -13.09 4.38
C ALA A 30 -5.16 -14.42 3.85
N LEU A 31 -5.98 -14.37 2.81
CA LEU A 31 -6.65 -15.53 2.21
C LEU A 31 -5.95 -16.03 0.95
N GLU A 32 -5.03 -15.24 0.39
CA GLU A 32 -4.37 -15.52 -0.88
C GLU A 32 -2.91 -15.97 -0.66
N PRO A 33 -2.41 -16.92 -1.45
CA PRO A 33 -1.01 -17.28 -1.43
C PRO A 33 -0.11 -16.11 -1.88
N GLU A 34 1.12 -16.06 -1.35
CA GLU A 34 2.07 -14.95 -1.56
C GLU A 34 2.39 -14.68 -3.04
N ASP A 35 2.35 -15.69 -3.90
CA ASP A 35 2.57 -15.54 -5.34
C ASP A 35 1.49 -14.72 -6.06
N ARG A 36 0.35 -14.47 -5.41
CA ARG A 36 -0.72 -13.60 -5.91
C ARG A 36 -0.68 -12.18 -5.35
N TRP A 37 0.12 -11.94 -4.30
CA TRP A 37 0.11 -10.66 -3.60
C TRP A 37 0.50 -9.50 -4.50
N GLU A 38 1.50 -9.68 -5.36
CA GLU A 38 1.99 -8.62 -6.25
C GLU A 38 0.87 -8.06 -7.16
N GLY A 39 0.03 -8.95 -7.73
CA GLY A 39 -1.09 -8.53 -8.57
C GLY A 39 -2.12 -7.72 -7.79
N LEU A 40 -2.49 -8.18 -6.59
CA LEU A 40 -3.47 -7.54 -5.72
C LEU A 40 -2.97 -6.19 -5.19
N VAL A 41 -1.72 -6.14 -4.75
CA VAL A 41 -1.06 -4.91 -4.29
C VAL A 41 -0.95 -3.91 -5.45
N ARG A 42 -0.61 -4.36 -6.67
CA ARG A 42 -0.57 -3.49 -7.85
C ARG A 42 -1.95 -2.91 -8.18
N GLU A 43 -2.99 -3.73 -8.17
CA GLU A 43 -4.36 -3.26 -8.40
C GLU A 43 -4.79 -2.22 -7.37
N GLU A 44 -4.50 -2.47 -6.09
CA GLU A 44 -4.83 -1.54 -5.01
C GLU A 44 -4.05 -0.23 -5.11
N VAL A 45 -2.74 -0.29 -5.38
CA VAL A 45 -1.89 0.89 -5.57
C VAL A 45 -2.36 1.73 -6.76
N VAL A 46 -2.76 1.11 -7.86
CA VAL A 46 -3.33 1.82 -9.01
C VAL A 46 -4.65 2.48 -8.64
N ARG A 47 -5.56 1.75 -7.97
CA ARG A 47 -6.84 2.28 -7.49
C ARG A 47 -6.65 3.49 -6.57
N LEU A 48 -5.70 3.39 -5.63
CA LEU A 48 -5.39 4.45 -4.66
C LEU A 48 -4.71 5.68 -5.29
N SER A 49 -4.04 5.52 -6.44
CA SER A 49 -3.44 6.64 -7.17
C SER A 49 -4.49 7.67 -7.60
N ASP A 50 -5.70 7.20 -7.94
CA ASP A 50 -6.83 8.06 -8.35
C ASP A 50 -7.78 8.42 -7.18
N ALA A 51 -7.56 7.86 -5.99
CA ALA A 51 -8.41 8.07 -4.83
C ALA A 51 -8.20 9.46 -4.18
N PRO A 52 -9.13 9.95 -3.34
CA PRO A 52 -8.89 11.11 -2.49
C PRO A 52 -7.76 10.89 -1.47
N GLU A 53 -7.12 11.97 -1.02
CA GLU A 53 -6.02 11.90 -0.04
C GLU A 53 -6.39 11.19 1.26
N ALA A 54 -7.56 11.50 1.81
CA ALA A 54 -8.05 10.86 3.03
C ALA A 54 -8.17 9.33 2.90
N GLU A 55 -8.54 8.85 1.72
CA GLU A 55 -8.64 7.42 1.44
C GLU A 55 -7.25 6.76 1.31
N ARG A 56 -6.30 7.44 0.65
CA ARG A 56 -4.90 6.98 0.61
C ARG A 56 -4.27 6.92 2.00
N GLN A 57 -4.49 7.93 2.82
CA GLN A 57 -3.95 7.97 4.18
C GLN A 57 -4.57 6.89 5.07
N ALA A 58 -5.89 6.64 4.94
CA ALA A 58 -6.54 5.54 5.62
C ALA A 58 -5.97 4.17 5.22
N ALA A 59 -5.78 3.94 3.92
CA ALA A 59 -5.15 2.71 3.42
C ALA A 59 -3.69 2.58 3.90
N ALA A 60 -2.93 3.67 3.89
CA ALA A 60 -1.58 3.71 4.42
C ALA A 60 -1.54 3.36 5.92
N GLY A 61 -2.52 3.81 6.70
CA GLY A 61 -2.66 3.46 8.12
C GLY A 61 -2.80 1.96 8.32
N THR A 62 -3.70 1.32 7.55
CA THR A 62 -3.86 -0.15 7.58
C THR A 62 -2.56 -0.87 7.22
N TRP A 63 -1.81 -0.39 6.23
CA TRP A 63 -0.52 -0.99 5.85
C TRP A 63 0.56 -0.82 6.91
N ILE A 64 0.57 0.32 7.61
CA ILE A 64 1.51 0.60 8.68
C ILE A 64 1.23 -0.31 9.89
N ASP A 65 -0.03 -0.47 10.28
CA ASP A 65 -0.43 -1.27 11.43
C ASP A 65 -0.11 -2.77 11.25
N ASP A 66 -0.32 -3.29 10.03
CA ASP A 66 -0.16 -4.70 9.69
C ASP A 66 1.11 -5.01 8.88
N SER A 67 2.13 -4.16 8.96
CA SER A 67 3.33 -4.32 8.16
C SER A 67 4.07 -5.63 8.45
N SER A 68 4.63 -6.20 7.40
CA SER A 68 5.64 -7.25 7.47
C SER A 68 6.72 -6.98 6.42
N ALA A 69 7.90 -7.59 6.58
CA ALA A 69 8.97 -7.45 5.59
C ALA A 69 8.55 -7.97 4.20
N GLU A 70 7.73 -9.02 4.13
CA GLU A 70 7.22 -9.62 2.88
C GLU A 70 6.21 -8.70 2.19
N LEU A 71 5.27 -8.13 2.96
CA LEU A 71 4.31 -7.17 2.44
C LEU A 71 5.00 -5.88 2.00
N ALA A 72 5.92 -5.36 2.81
CA ALA A 72 6.72 -4.20 2.47
C ALA A 72 7.56 -4.44 1.20
N GLN A 73 8.17 -5.62 1.05
CA GLN A 73 8.89 -5.97 -0.17
C GLN A 73 7.98 -5.99 -1.40
N THR A 74 6.80 -6.59 -1.28
CA THR A 74 5.83 -6.65 -2.38
C THR A 74 5.40 -5.24 -2.79
N TRP A 75 5.06 -4.40 -1.81
CA TRP A 75 4.68 -3.02 -2.03
C TRP A 75 5.79 -2.18 -2.67
N LEU A 76 7.01 -2.22 -2.14
CA LEU A 76 8.16 -1.50 -2.71
C LEU A 76 8.47 -1.97 -4.14
N GLY A 77 8.31 -3.27 -4.42
CA GLY A 77 8.46 -3.82 -5.76
C GLY A 77 7.47 -3.21 -6.74
N VAL A 78 6.19 -3.17 -6.36
CA VAL A 78 5.14 -2.52 -7.15
C VAL A 78 5.45 -1.04 -7.36
N LEU A 79 5.85 -0.31 -6.31
CA LEU A 79 6.17 1.12 -6.42
C LEU A 79 7.30 1.42 -7.41
N LEU A 80 8.34 0.57 -7.45
CA LEU A 80 9.48 0.74 -8.34
C LEU A 80 9.11 0.63 -9.83
N GLU A 81 8.01 -0.05 -10.14
CA GLU A 81 7.49 -0.22 -11.50
C GLU A 81 6.60 0.93 -11.95
N LEU A 82 6.16 1.79 -11.03
CA LEU A 82 5.29 2.92 -11.35
C LEU A 82 6.08 4.11 -11.91
N PRO A 83 5.38 5.04 -12.60
CA PRO A 83 5.90 6.37 -12.84
C PRO A 83 6.34 7.05 -11.53
N PRO A 84 7.44 7.82 -11.54
CA PRO A 84 8.00 8.43 -10.32
C PRO A 84 6.98 9.22 -9.50
N GLU A 85 6.07 9.94 -10.15
CA GLU A 85 5.08 10.79 -9.51
C GLU A 85 4.07 9.98 -8.69
N MET A 86 3.71 8.79 -9.18
CA MET A 86 2.83 7.87 -8.45
C MET A 86 3.57 7.21 -7.28
N MET A 87 4.82 6.77 -7.49
CA MET A 87 5.65 6.24 -6.41
C MET A 87 5.75 7.25 -5.26
N GLU A 88 6.05 8.51 -5.59
CA GLU A 88 6.16 9.59 -4.61
C GLU A 88 4.83 9.89 -3.90
N LEU A 89 3.71 9.82 -4.62
CA LEU A 89 2.38 9.99 -4.04
C LEU A 89 2.13 8.98 -2.92
N HIS A 90 2.41 7.70 -3.16
CA HIS A 90 2.20 6.63 -2.18
C HIS A 90 3.17 6.74 -1.00
N ILE A 91 4.45 7.02 -1.25
CA ILE A 91 5.44 7.21 -0.18
C ILE A 91 5.04 8.42 0.69
N ARG A 92 4.60 9.53 0.08
CA ARG A 92 4.14 10.71 0.82
C ARG A 92 2.93 10.40 1.69
N SER A 93 1.96 9.64 1.18
CA SER A 93 0.80 9.22 1.99
C SER A 93 1.21 8.37 3.19
N VAL A 94 2.17 7.45 3.04
CA VAL A 94 2.70 6.66 4.16
C VAL A 94 3.41 7.55 5.18
N LEU A 95 4.30 8.44 4.74
CA LEU A 95 5.05 9.34 5.63
C LEU A 95 4.11 10.29 6.40
N ALA A 96 3.11 10.86 5.74
CA ALA A 96 2.11 11.70 6.39
C ALA A 96 1.30 10.93 7.43
N THR A 97 0.99 9.66 7.18
CA THR A 97 0.29 8.82 8.16
C THR A 97 1.20 8.47 9.35
N LEU A 98 2.50 8.23 9.13
CA LEU A 98 3.45 7.89 10.20
C LEU A 98 3.57 8.96 11.28
N GLU A 99 3.43 10.25 10.94
CA GLU A 99 3.45 11.38 11.89
C GLU A 99 2.39 11.20 13.01
N GLY A 100 1.24 10.62 12.66
CA GLY A 100 0.12 10.36 13.59
C GLY A 100 0.20 9.02 14.32
N CYS A 101 1.15 8.14 13.98
CA CYS A 101 1.25 6.79 14.54
C CYS A 101 1.98 6.78 15.89
N ASP A 102 1.71 5.75 16.70
CA ASP A 102 2.54 5.46 17.88
C ASP A 102 3.98 5.14 17.46
N ARG A 103 4.97 5.53 18.28
CA ARG A 103 6.39 5.35 17.96
C ARG A 103 6.79 3.89 17.77
N GLU A 104 6.17 2.96 18.50
CA GLU A 104 6.45 1.54 18.35
C GLU A 104 5.98 1.03 16.99
N VAL A 105 4.77 1.42 16.59
CA VAL A 105 4.20 1.07 15.28
C VAL A 105 5.03 1.67 14.16
N ALA A 106 5.33 2.96 14.24
CA ALA A 106 6.13 3.66 13.25
C ALA A 106 7.56 3.11 13.16
N GLY A 107 8.15 2.70 14.29
CA GLY A 107 9.47 2.05 14.32
C GLY A 107 9.46 0.68 13.66
N ARG A 108 8.46 -0.16 13.96
CA ARG A 108 8.29 -1.49 13.34
C ARG A 108 8.12 -1.38 11.83
N PHE A 109 7.29 -0.44 11.36
CA PHE A 109 7.09 -0.20 9.93
C PHE A 109 8.40 0.18 9.21
N ARG A 110 9.15 1.16 9.76
CA ARG A 110 10.46 1.56 9.21
C ARG A 110 11.43 0.38 9.12
N ASP A 111 11.46 -0.43 10.17
CA ASP A 111 12.27 -1.64 10.25
C ASP A 111 11.89 -2.67 9.16
N ASP A 112 10.60 -2.89 8.92
CA ASP A 112 10.12 -3.77 7.85
C ASP A 112 10.48 -3.24 6.46
N VAL A 113 10.29 -1.93 6.22
CA VAL A 113 10.68 -1.27 4.97
C VAL A 113 12.19 -1.36 4.74
N SER A 114 13.00 -1.16 5.78
CA SER A 114 14.46 -1.29 5.71
C SER A 114 14.91 -2.73 5.40
N ARG A 115 14.30 -3.72 6.05
CA ARG A 115 14.56 -5.14 5.75
C ARG A 115 14.11 -5.52 4.33
N ALA A 116 13.01 -4.96 3.85
CA ALA A 116 12.49 -5.19 2.52
C ALA A 116 13.38 -4.55 1.45
N SER A 117 13.78 -3.29 1.64
CA SER A 117 14.60 -2.52 0.70
C SER A 117 15.97 -3.19 0.45
N ALA A 118 16.56 -3.81 1.49
CA ALA A 118 17.82 -4.54 1.41
C ALA A 118 17.81 -5.75 0.44
N ARG A 119 16.62 -6.21 -0.01
CA ARG A 119 16.48 -7.31 -0.97
C ARG A 119 16.52 -6.86 -2.43
N PHE A 120 16.43 -5.56 -2.70
CA PHE A 120 16.49 -5.02 -4.06
C PHE A 120 17.93 -4.79 -4.53
N HIS A 121 18.12 -4.71 -5.85
CA HIS A 121 19.43 -4.37 -6.40
C HIS A 121 19.83 -2.93 -6.02
N VAL A 122 21.13 -2.69 -5.83
CA VAL A 122 21.66 -1.41 -5.31
C VAL A 122 21.06 -0.16 -5.98
N PRO A 123 20.88 -0.07 -7.31
CA PRO A 123 20.26 1.11 -7.91
C PRO A 123 18.80 1.36 -7.46
N GLN A 124 18.03 0.29 -7.25
CA GLN A 124 16.65 0.38 -6.77
C GLN A 124 16.62 0.78 -5.29
N LEU A 125 17.50 0.20 -4.47
CA LEU A 125 17.67 0.57 -3.06
C LEU A 125 17.96 2.06 -2.93
N LEU A 126 18.99 2.56 -3.63
CA LEU A 126 19.37 3.98 -3.59
C LEU A 126 18.23 4.89 -4.05
N ARG A 127 17.46 4.49 -5.06
CA ARG A 127 16.28 5.24 -5.52
C ARG A 127 15.21 5.33 -4.44
N LEU A 128 14.92 4.22 -3.74
CA LEU A 128 13.95 4.21 -2.65
C LEU A 128 14.42 5.08 -1.49
N GLU A 129 15.66 4.88 -1.02
CA GLU A 129 16.25 5.65 0.08
C GLU A 129 16.25 7.15 -0.21
N GLU A 130 16.66 7.56 -1.41
CA GLU A 130 16.63 8.95 -1.83
C GLU A 130 15.22 9.53 -1.81
N THR A 131 14.24 8.77 -2.30
CA THR A 131 12.85 9.20 -2.38
C THR A 131 12.23 9.35 -0.98
N PHE A 132 12.40 8.34 -0.12
CA PHE A 132 11.92 8.39 1.26
C PHE A 132 12.56 9.55 2.02
N ARG A 133 13.88 9.70 1.95
CA ARG A 133 14.62 10.77 2.63
C ARG A 133 14.18 12.16 2.18
N ARG A 134 14.08 12.40 0.87
CA ARG A 134 13.64 13.70 0.34
C ARG A 134 12.21 14.03 0.77
N LEU A 135 11.27 13.09 0.67
CA LEU A 135 9.87 13.32 1.05
C LEU A 135 9.69 13.46 2.57
N ALA A 136 10.48 12.76 3.35
CA ALA A 136 10.57 12.90 4.80
C ALA A 136 11.00 14.32 5.21
N GLU A 137 12.05 14.84 4.57
CA GLU A 137 12.51 16.22 4.76
C GLU A 137 11.43 17.25 4.37
N GLU A 138 10.63 17.01 3.33
CA GLU A 138 9.51 17.88 2.94
C GLU A 138 8.38 17.92 3.98
N LEU A 139 8.23 16.85 4.77
CA LEU A 139 7.15 16.68 5.74
C LEU A 139 7.60 16.93 7.20
N ASP A 140 8.86 17.32 7.44
CA ASP A 140 9.46 17.39 8.78
C ASP A 140 9.38 16.05 9.57
N GLU A 141 9.26 14.93 8.86
CA GLU A 141 9.13 13.59 9.45
C GLU A 141 10.39 12.77 9.17
N PRO A 142 11.33 12.61 10.12
CA PRO A 142 12.62 12.00 9.85
C PRO A 142 12.51 10.52 9.42
N TRP A 143 13.19 10.20 8.31
CA TRP A 143 13.41 8.83 7.85
C TRP A 143 14.82 8.37 8.24
N SER A 144 14.93 7.73 9.41
CA SER A 144 16.19 7.19 9.96
C SER A 144 15.96 5.91 10.73
#